data_AF-A0A1E4USR4-F1
#
_entry.id   AF-A0A1E4USR4-F1
#
_cell.length_a   1.000
_cell.length_b   1.000
_cell.length_c   1.000
_cell.angle_alpha   90.00
_cell.angle_beta   90.00
_cell.angle_gamma   90.00
#
_symmetry.space_group_name_H-M   'P 1'
#
loop_
_entity.id
_entity.type
_entity.pdbx_description
1 polymer ?
#
loop_
_entity_poly.entity_id
_entity_poly.type
_entity_poly.pdbx_seq_one_letter_code
_entity_poly.pdbx_strand_id
1 'polypeptide(L)'
;MSMTDQEKQLEVEALAFAKANKKAIAKRLTDPAIFLPEDDPVSVFMAGSPGAGKTETSIELLELYQQNGNRVLRIDPDELRNELPGYTGDNSWLFQRAISILVEKIHDLALKQKQSFLLDGTLSNYEVAEKNLQRSLDKLRFVQILYVYQEPQFAWDFVRAREAAEGRRIRPEHFIQQYFAARDVVNRLKRQFGKAIRVDLLQKDNDGSHRSYHANIDQIDNYVAEKYDRASIERMLNLSEA
;
A
#
# COMPACT_ATOMS: atom_id res chain seq x y z
N MET A 1 -3.23 4.99 -24.28
CA MET A 1 -3.16 6.39 -24.77
C MET A 1 -1.81 6.97 -24.39
N SER A 2 -1.15 7.66 -25.33
CA SER A 2 0.08 8.41 -25.08
C SER A 2 -0.20 9.67 -24.25
N MET A 3 0.68 10.02 -23.32
CA MET A 3 0.58 11.25 -22.53
C MET A 3 0.69 12.49 -23.42
N THR A 4 -0.11 13.51 -23.11
CA THR A 4 0.00 14.87 -23.68
C THR A 4 1.29 15.53 -23.22
N ASP A 5 1.73 16.59 -23.91
CA ASP A 5 2.96 17.29 -23.54
C ASP A 5 2.84 18.02 -22.19
N GLN A 6 1.63 18.48 -21.83
CA GLN A 6 1.35 19.02 -20.51
C GLN A 6 1.49 17.96 -19.41
N GLU A 7 0.96 16.75 -19.62
CA GLU A 7 1.09 15.64 -18.66
C GLU A 7 2.55 15.19 -18.51
N LYS A 8 3.33 15.16 -19.60
CA LYS A 8 4.77 14.87 -19.55
C LYS A 8 5.52 15.93 -18.76
N GLN A 9 5.22 17.20 -18.98
CA GLN A 9 5.84 18.31 -18.26
C GLN A 9 5.55 18.20 -16.76
N LEU A 10 4.30 17.90 -16.39
CA LEU A 10 3.90 17.71 -15.00
C LEU A 10 4.63 16.53 -14.33
N GLU A 11 4.78 15.40 -15.03
CA GLU A 11 5.57 14.26 -14.53
C GLU A 11 7.04 14.65 -14.27
N VAL A 12 7.65 15.41 -15.20
CA VAL A 12 9.04 15.87 -15.08
C VAL A 12 9.21 16.82 -13.88
N GLU A 13 8.30 17.76 -13.71
CA GLU A 13 8.29 18.72 -12.60
C GLU A 13 8.11 18.00 -11.25
N ALA A 14 7.17 17.07 -11.17
CA ALA A 14 6.96 16.26 -9.97
C ALA A 14 8.22 15.44 -9.60
N LEU A 15 8.90 14.86 -10.59
CA LEU A 15 10.16 14.15 -10.38
C LEU A 15 11.29 15.07 -9.89
N ALA A 16 11.42 16.26 -10.49
CA ALA A 16 12.41 17.25 -10.08
C ALA A 16 12.16 17.70 -8.64
N PHE A 17 10.90 18.00 -8.31
CA PHE A 17 10.47 18.37 -6.97
C PHE A 17 10.77 17.26 -5.96
N ALA A 18 10.38 16.02 -6.24
CA ALA A 18 10.62 14.91 -5.32
C ALA A 18 12.13 14.70 -5.07
N LYS A 19 12.97 14.79 -6.11
CA LYS A 19 14.43 14.67 -5.97
C LYS A 19 15.03 15.78 -5.10
N ALA A 20 14.58 17.02 -5.29
CA ALA A 20 15.05 18.18 -4.53
C ALA A 20 14.59 18.13 -3.05
N ASN A 21 13.34 17.71 -2.81
CA ASN A 21 12.70 17.85 -1.50
C ASN A 21 12.67 16.56 -0.66
N LYS A 22 12.94 15.37 -1.22
CA LYS A 22 12.84 14.08 -0.51
C LYS A 22 13.52 14.04 0.85
N LYS A 23 14.68 14.71 1.00
CA LYS A 23 15.41 14.74 2.27
C LYS A 23 14.67 15.55 3.34
N ALA A 24 14.12 16.70 2.97
CA ALA A 24 13.39 17.56 3.89
C ALA A 24 12.05 16.93 4.28
N ILE A 25 11.28 16.46 3.29
CA ILE A 25 10.01 15.76 3.49
C ILE A 25 10.22 14.53 4.38
N ALA A 26 11.19 13.66 4.04
CA ALA A 26 11.41 12.45 4.83
C ALA A 26 11.82 12.78 6.27
N LYS A 27 12.69 13.76 6.51
CA LYS A 27 13.07 14.16 7.89
C LYS A 27 11.86 14.64 8.70
N ARG A 28 10.99 15.46 8.11
CA ARG A 28 9.76 15.94 8.76
C ARG A 28 8.82 14.79 9.11
N LEU A 29 8.67 13.83 8.20
CA LEU A 29 7.75 12.71 8.38
C LEU A 29 8.33 11.57 9.24
N THR A 30 9.63 11.58 9.54
CA THR A 30 10.32 10.57 10.36
C THR A 30 10.93 11.19 11.62
N ASP A 31 10.32 12.26 12.13
CA ASP A 31 10.85 13.01 13.27
C ASP A 31 11.07 12.08 14.50
N PRO A 32 12.33 11.90 14.95
CA PRO A 32 12.64 11.05 16.10
C PRO A 32 12.06 11.53 17.43
N ALA A 33 11.58 12.78 17.52
CA ALA A 33 10.85 13.26 18.68
C ALA A 33 9.39 12.80 18.71
N ILE A 34 8.84 12.38 17.56
CA ILE A 34 7.46 11.90 17.41
C ILE A 34 7.44 10.36 17.32
N PHE A 35 8.30 9.81 16.46
CA PHE A 35 8.46 8.37 16.25
C PHE A 35 9.77 7.94 16.87
N LEU A 36 9.70 7.40 18.08
CA LEU A 36 10.88 7.04 18.85
C LEU A 36 11.62 5.85 18.22
N PRO A 37 12.96 5.79 18.31
CA PRO A 37 13.70 4.58 17.99
C PRO A 37 13.31 3.45 18.95
N GLU A 38 13.21 2.23 18.44
CA GLU A 38 12.92 1.03 19.22
C GLU A 38 14.10 0.06 19.16
N ASP A 39 14.29 -0.72 20.23
CA ASP A 39 15.33 -1.75 20.29
C ASP A 39 15.03 -2.90 19.31
N ASP A 40 13.76 -3.30 19.25
CA ASP A 40 13.23 -4.37 18.39
C ASP A 40 12.15 -3.84 17.43
N PRO A 41 12.52 -3.01 16.42
CA PRO A 41 11.54 -2.31 15.61
C PRO A 41 10.87 -3.23 14.59
N VAL A 42 9.58 -2.98 14.35
CA VAL A 42 8.69 -3.77 13.50
C VAL A 42 8.46 -3.10 12.14
N SER A 43 8.47 -3.89 11.08
CA SER A 43 8.09 -3.45 9.72
C SER A 43 6.79 -4.13 9.31
N VAL A 44 5.71 -3.37 9.21
CA VAL A 44 4.42 -3.84 8.69
C VAL A 44 4.23 -3.35 7.25
N PHE A 45 3.87 -4.24 6.35
CA PHE A 45 3.52 -3.93 4.97
C PHE A 45 2.06 -4.30 4.73
N MET A 46 1.23 -3.32 4.39
CA MET A 46 -0.14 -3.60 3.96
C MET A 46 -0.12 -4.19 2.56
N ALA A 47 -1.06 -5.09 2.29
CA ALA A 47 -1.26 -5.69 0.98
C ALA A 47 -2.76 -5.85 0.70
N GLY A 48 -3.13 -5.82 -0.58
CA GLY A 48 -4.53 -5.98 -1.00
C GLY A 48 -4.92 -5.01 -2.11
N SER A 49 -6.00 -5.33 -2.82
CA SER A 49 -6.50 -4.52 -3.94
C SER A 49 -6.86 -3.09 -3.51
N PRO A 50 -6.92 -2.12 -4.45
CA PRO A 50 -7.58 -0.85 -4.18
C PRO A 50 -9.00 -1.08 -3.66
N GLY A 51 -9.45 -0.27 -2.70
CA GLY A 51 -10.77 -0.43 -2.09
C GLY A 51 -10.93 -1.64 -1.15
N ALA A 52 -9.88 -2.45 -0.92
CA ALA A 52 -9.94 -3.54 0.06
C ALA A 52 -10.10 -3.07 1.52
N GLY A 53 -10.01 -1.77 1.77
CA GLY A 53 -10.12 -1.19 3.11
C GLY A 53 -8.82 -1.22 3.91
N LYS A 54 -7.66 -1.11 3.22
CA LYS A 54 -6.32 -1.09 3.86
C LYS A 54 -6.13 0.17 4.71
N THR A 55 -6.52 1.33 4.19
CA THR A 55 -6.39 2.63 4.85
C THR A 55 -7.07 2.64 6.21
N GLU A 56 -8.34 2.24 6.28
CA GLU A 56 -9.12 2.16 7.52
C GLU A 56 -8.52 1.15 8.48
N THR A 57 -8.10 -0.03 7.97
CA THR A 57 -7.43 -1.05 8.78
C THR A 57 -6.12 -0.52 9.37
N SER A 58 -5.34 0.24 8.59
CA SER A 58 -4.08 0.80 9.05
C SER A 58 -4.29 1.86 10.12
N ILE A 59 -5.31 2.71 9.98
CA ILE A 59 -5.65 3.75 10.95
C ILE A 59 -6.08 3.10 12.26
N GLU A 60 -7.02 2.16 12.22
CA GLU A 60 -7.49 1.43 13.41
C GLU A 60 -6.33 0.70 14.12
N LEU A 61 -5.44 0.06 13.36
CA LEU A 61 -4.26 -0.61 13.92
C LEU A 61 -3.32 0.37 14.63
N LEU A 62 -3.09 1.54 14.03
CA LEU A 62 -2.23 2.57 14.61
C LEU A 62 -2.86 3.22 15.85
N GLU A 63 -4.18 3.44 15.85
CA GLU A 63 -4.92 3.95 17.02
C GLU A 63 -4.80 3.01 18.22
N LEU A 64 -4.89 1.69 18.00
CA LEU A 64 -4.68 0.68 19.04
C LEU A 64 -3.26 0.76 19.63
N TYR A 65 -2.23 1.00 18.80
CA TYR A 65 -0.85 1.18 19.30
C TYR A 65 -0.65 2.52 20.03
N GLN A 66 -1.28 3.59 19.55
CA GLN A 66 -1.21 4.92 20.19
C GLN A 66 -1.83 4.93 21.59
N GLN A 67 -2.89 4.16 21.83
CA GLN A 67 -3.47 3.99 23.17
C GLN A 67 -2.47 3.43 24.19
N ASN A 68 -1.44 2.71 23.72
CA ASN A 68 -0.35 2.19 24.55
C ASN A 68 0.84 3.16 24.67
N GLY A 69 0.69 4.41 24.21
CA GLY A 69 1.70 5.47 24.32
C GLY A 69 2.72 5.52 23.18
N ASN A 70 2.69 4.57 22.24
CA ASN A 70 3.65 4.49 21.14
C ASN A 70 3.03 4.97 19.82
N ARG A 71 3.65 5.98 19.19
CA ARG A 71 3.31 6.38 17.82
C ARG A 71 4.13 5.58 16.83
N VAL A 72 3.46 4.88 15.93
CA VAL A 72 4.08 4.14 14.83
C VAL A 72 4.00 4.97 13.55
N LEU A 73 5.08 4.98 12.76
CA LEU A 73 5.15 5.73 11.51
C LEU A 73 4.26 5.07 10.45
N ARG A 74 3.30 5.82 9.89
CA ARG A 74 2.55 5.41 8.69
C ARG A 74 3.21 6.01 7.45
N ILE A 75 3.50 5.16 6.47
CA ILE A 75 4.01 5.56 5.16
C ILE A 75 2.93 5.26 4.12
N ASP A 76 2.11 6.26 3.80
CA ASP A 76 1.03 6.14 2.82
C ASP A 76 1.39 6.89 1.51
N PRO A 77 1.62 6.19 0.39
CA PRO A 77 1.81 6.80 -0.93
C PRO A 77 0.68 7.74 -1.37
N ASP A 78 -0.56 7.50 -0.93
CA ASP A 78 -1.72 8.32 -1.24
C ASP A 78 -1.65 9.68 -0.54
N GLU A 79 -1.32 9.72 0.76
CA GLU A 79 -1.13 10.97 1.50
C GLU A 79 0.04 11.79 0.96
N LEU A 80 1.13 11.12 0.57
CA LEU A 80 2.32 11.77 0.02
C LEU A 80 2.08 12.49 -1.31
N ARG A 81 0.99 12.20 -2.04
CA ARG A 81 0.66 12.93 -3.28
C ARG A 81 0.33 14.38 -3.03
N ASN A 82 -0.18 14.71 -1.85
CA ASN A 82 -0.48 16.09 -1.47
C ASN A 82 0.78 16.96 -1.28
N GLU A 83 1.97 16.34 -1.20
CA GLU A 83 3.25 17.06 -1.18
C GLU A 83 3.68 17.55 -2.57
N LEU A 84 3.13 16.96 -3.65
CA LEU A 84 3.60 17.19 -5.01
C LEU A 84 2.82 18.33 -5.68
N PRO A 85 3.49 19.37 -6.19
CA PRO A 85 2.84 20.45 -6.93
C PRO A 85 2.06 19.93 -8.14
N GLY A 86 0.85 20.46 -8.34
CA GLY A 86 0.00 20.12 -9.49
C GLY A 86 -0.76 18.80 -9.36
N TYR A 87 -0.69 18.10 -8.22
CA TYR A 87 -1.59 16.98 -7.94
C TYR A 87 -3.02 17.47 -7.72
N THR A 88 -3.99 16.87 -8.43
CA THR A 88 -5.41 17.25 -8.40
C THR A 88 -6.35 16.09 -8.07
N GLY A 89 -5.79 14.94 -7.67
CA GLY A 89 -6.58 13.72 -7.42
C GLY A 89 -6.74 12.86 -8.67
N ASP A 90 -7.40 13.42 -9.69
CA ASP A 90 -7.73 12.71 -10.93
C ASP A 90 -6.46 12.31 -11.70
N ASN A 91 -5.45 13.16 -11.75
CA ASN A 91 -4.17 12.95 -12.44
C ASN A 91 -3.15 12.06 -11.69
N SER A 92 -3.61 11.27 -10.71
CA SER A 92 -2.75 10.47 -9.80
C SER A 92 -1.71 9.57 -10.49
N TRP A 93 -2.00 9.08 -11.71
CA TRP A 93 -1.10 8.20 -12.47
C TRP A 93 0.20 8.88 -12.88
N LEU A 94 0.22 10.22 -13.00
CA LEU A 94 1.40 10.99 -13.39
C LEU A 94 2.46 11.07 -12.28
N PHE A 95 2.05 10.89 -11.03
CA PHE A 95 2.90 11.16 -9.87
C PHE A 95 3.57 9.92 -9.30
N GLN A 96 3.26 8.72 -9.81
CA GLN A 96 3.70 7.46 -9.22
C GLN A 96 5.23 7.37 -9.03
N ARG A 97 6.01 7.83 -10.02
CA ARG A 97 7.48 7.79 -9.94
C ARG A 97 8.04 8.79 -8.94
N ALA A 98 7.45 9.97 -8.85
CA ALA A 98 7.82 10.98 -7.85
C ALA A 98 7.51 10.47 -6.43
N ILE A 99 6.36 9.82 -6.25
CA ILE A 99 5.98 9.20 -4.99
C ILE A 99 6.92 8.07 -4.58
N SER A 100 7.31 7.19 -5.50
CA SER A 100 8.31 6.15 -5.21
C SER A 100 9.61 6.71 -4.64
N ILE A 101 10.06 7.88 -5.12
CA ILE A 101 11.27 8.55 -4.60
C ILE A 101 11.07 9.04 -3.15
N LEU A 102 9.89 9.58 -2.84
CA LEU A 102 9.56 10.04 -1.49
C LEU A 102 9.43 8.85 -0.52
N VAL A 103 8.66 7.84 -0.89
CA VAL A 103 8.47 6.60 -0.11
C VAL A 103 9.80 5.91 0.16
N GLU A 104 10.65 5.73 -0.85
CA GLU A 104 11.97 5.12 -0.67
C GLU A 104 12.81 5.92 0.33
N LYS A 105 12.77 7.25 0.26
CA LYS A 105 13.56 8.09 1.17
C LYS A 105 13.05 8.08 2.61
N ILE A 106 11.73 8.01 2.81
CA ILE A 106 11.10 7.86 4.12
C ILE A 106 11.44 6.49 4.70
N HIS A 107 11.30 5.42 3.92
CA HIS A 107 11.66 4.06 4.32
C HIS A 107 13.14 3.94 4.68
N ASP A 108 14.05 4.57 3.92
CA ASP A 108 15.48 4.65 4.27
C ASP A 108 15.72 5.24 5.66
N LEU A 109 15.04 6.36 5.98
CA LEU A 109 15.24 7.05 7.25
C LEU A 109 14.63 6.26 8.40
N ALA A 110 13.41 5.73 8.25
CA ALA A 110 12.75 4.90 9.26
C ALA A 110 13.61 3.70 9.66
N LEU A 111 14.19 3.00 8.68
CA LEU A 111 15.12 1.89 8.94
C LEU A 111 16.40 2.37 9.66
N LYS A 112 16.99 3.49 9.20
CA LYS A 112 18.21 4.04 9.82
C LYS A 112 17.99 4.50 11.26
N GLN A 113 16.82 5.06 11.54
CA GLN A 113 16.43 5.59 12.84
C GLN A 113 15.81 4.52 13.75
N LYS A 114 15.74 3.26 13.32
CA LYS A 114 15.13 2.15 14.09
C LYS A 114 13.68 2.42 14.51
N GLN A 115 12.90 3.10 13.67
CA GLN A 115 11.50 3.38 13.95
C GLN A 115 10.63 2.24 13.45
N SER A 116 9.64 1.80 14.22
CA SER A 116 8.58 0.92 13.68
C SER A 116 7.75 1.66 12.65
N PHE A 117 7.36 0.96 11.58
CA PHE A 117 6.53 1.55 10.53
C PHE A 117 5.48 0.60 9.99
N LEU A 118 4.43 1.20 9.44
CA LEU A 118 3.42 0.57 8.59
C LEU A 118 3.45 1.25 7.22
N LEU A 119 3.72 0.49 6.16
CA LEU A 119 3.69 0.96 4.78
C LEU A 119 2.36 0.56 4.12
N ASP A 120 1.52 1.55 3.82
CA ASP A 120 0.15 1.36 3.32
C ASP A 120 0.12 1.29 1.78
N GLY A 121 0.66 0.19 1.25
CA GLY A 121 0.70 -0.08 -0.19
C GLY A 121 -0.26 -1.19 -0.62
N THR A 122 -0.38 -1.41 -1.93
CA THR A 122 -1.07 -2.58 -2.49
C THR A 122 -0.21 -3.84 -2.46
N LEU A 123 1.12 -3.68 -2.38
CA LEU A 123 2.10 -4.78 -2.43
C LEU A 123 1.97 -5.62 -3.71
N SER A 124 1.75 -4.96 -4.85
CA SER A 124 1.41 -5.60 -6.13
C SER A 124 2.55 -5.66 -7.16
N ASN A 125 3.76 -5.21 -6.80
CA ASN A 125 4.96 -5.38 -7.62
C ASN A 125 5.97 -6.21 -6.83
N TYR A 126 6.34 -7.37 -7.35
CA TYR A 126 7.17 -8.34 -6.63
C TYR A 126 8.56 -7.80 -6.35
N GLU A 127 9.24 -7.22 -7.34
CA GLU A 127 10.63 -6.79 -7.22
C GLU A 127 10.77 -5.66 -6.19
N VAL A 128 9.83 -4.72 -6.18
CA VAL A 128 9.78 -3.64 -5.19
C VAL A 128 9.44 -4.18 -3.80
N ALA A 129 8.48 -5.09 -3.70
CA ALA A 129 8.08 -5.67 -2.42
C ALA A 129 9.20 -6.52 -1.80
N GLU A 130 9.80 -7.42 -2.58
CA GLU A 130 10.94 -8.25 -2.19
C GLU A 130 12.10 -7.37 -1.69
N LYS A 131 12.50 -6.35 -2.46
CA LYS A 131 13.54 -5.39 -2.05
C LYS A 131 13.20 -4.73 -0.71
N ASN A 132 11.95 -4.29 -0.52
CA ASN A 132 11.56 -3.60 0.70
C ASN A 132 11.54 -4.52 1.93
N LEU A 133 11.08 -5.77 1.77
CA LEU A 133 11.10 -6.77 2.82
C LEU A 133 12.53 -7.18 3.18
N GLN A 134 13.36 -7.48 2.18
CA GLN A 134 14.76 -7.85 2.37
C GLN A 134 15.51 -6.77 3.16
N ARG A 135 15.32 -5.50 2.82
CA ARG A 135 15.93 -4.38 3.54
C ARG A 135 15.53 -4.31 5.02
N SER A 136 14.32 -4.74 5.37
CA SER A 136 13.89 -4.82 6.77
C SER A 136 14.52 -6.04 7.47
N LEU A 137 14.58 -7.19 6.80
CA LEU A 137 15.21 -8.42 7.30
C LEU A 137 16.71 -8.24 7.53
N ASP A 138 17.42 -7.55 6.64
CA ASP A 138 18.85 -7.21 6.76
C ASP A 138 19.14 -6.34 8.01
N LYS A 139 18.11 -5.70 8.55
CA LYS A 139 18.16 -4.92 9.79
C LYS A 139 17.66 -5.70 11.00
N LEU A 140 17.49 -7.02 10.87
CA LEU A 140 17.03 -7.94 11.91
C LEU A 140 15.68 -7.55 12.53
N ARG A 141 14.80 -6.95 11.71
CA ARG A 141 13.48 -6.49 12.14
C ARG A 141 12.47 -7.62 12.08
N PHE A 142 11.44 -7.53 12.93
CA PHE A 142 10.25 -8.34 12.72
C PHE A 142 9.49 -7.81 11.49
N VAL A 143 9.26 -8.68 10.50
CA VAL A 143 8.62 -8.31 9.23
C VAL A 143 7.27 -9.00 9.10
N GLN A 144 6.23 -8.20 8.93
CA GLN A 144 4.85 -8.65 8.81
C GLN A 144 4.21 -8.07 7.55
N ILE A 145 3.52 -8.92 6.81
CA ILE A 145 2.55 -8.50 5.79
C ILE A 145 1.16 -8.64 6.41
N LEU A 146 0.36 -7.58 6.34
CA LEU A 146 -1.07 -7.62 6.63
C LEU A 146 -1.85 -7.55 5.31
N TYR A 147 -2.31 -8.69 4.83
CA TYR A 147 -3.11 -8.78 3.62
C TYR A 147 -4.59 -8.57 3.95
N VAL A 148 -5.16 -7.49 3.41
CA VAL A 148 -6.57 -7.16 3.56
C VAL A 148 -7.32 -7.62 2.33
N TYR A 149 -8.28 -8.52 2.52
CA TYR A 149 -9.14 -9.03 1.46
C TYR A 149 -10.54 -8.45 1.57
N GLN A 150 -11.08 -8.10 0.40
CA GLN A 150 -12.47 -7.72 0.17
C GLN A 150 -12.91 -8.31 -1.17
N GLU A 151 -14.16 -8.73 -1.26
CA GLU A 151 -14.77 -9.21 -2.50
C GLU A 151 -14.67 -8.09 -3.57
N PRO A 152 -14.28 -8.42 -4.82
CA PRO A 152 -13.85 -7.42 -5.81
C PRO A 152 -14.94 -6.43 -6.20
N GLN A 153 -16.22 -6.83 -6.16
CA GLN A 153 -17.35 -5.93 -6.39
C GLN A 153 -17.39 -4.81 -5.34
N PHE A 154 -17.33 -5.18 -4.06
CA PHE A 154 -17.35 -4.22 -2.96
C PHE A 154 -16.11 -3.34 -2.95
N ALA A 155 -14.94 -3.93 -3.20
CA ALA A 155 -13.70 -3.16 -3.33
C ALA A 155 -13.81 -2.11 -4.45
N TRP A 156 -14.41 -2.46 -5.59
CA TRP A 156 -14.65 -1.51 -6.66
C TRP A 156 -15.66 -0.42 -6.28
N ASP A 157 -16.73 -0.77 -5.56
CA ASP A 157 -17.71 0.20 -5.08
C ASP A 157 -17.08 1.24 -4.14
N PHE A 158 -16.17 0.81 -3.26
CA PHE A 158 -15.36 1.71 -2.45
C PHE A 158 -14.44 2.61 -3.29
N VAL A 159 -13.81 2.08 -4.34
CA VAL A 159 -13.00 2.89 -5.26
C VAL A 159 -13.86 3.98 -5.92
N ARG A 160 -15.06 3.63 -6.41
CA ARG A 160 -15.98 4.60 -7.03
C ARG A 160 -16.48 5.65 -6.05
N ALA A 161 -16.83 5.24 -4.83
CA ALA A 161 -17.25 6.16 -3.78
C ALA A 161 -16.14 7.15 -3.41
N ARG A 162 -14.89 6.66 -3.31
CA ARG A 162 -13.72 7.50 -3.04
C ARG A 162 -13.39 8.44 -4.20
N GLU A 163 -13.52 7.99 -5.44
CA GLU A 163 -13.37 8.87 -6.62
C GLU A 163 -14.39 10.01 -6.58
N ALA A 164 -15.63 9.75 -6.21
CA ALA A 164 -16.65 10.78 -6.08
C ALA A 164 -16.39 11.77 -4.92
N ALA A 165 -15.82 11.30 -3.80
CA ALA A 165 -15.56 12.12 -2.62
C ALA A 165 -14.24 12.91 -2.71
N GLU A 166 -13.19 12.31 -3.27
CA GLU A 166 -11.80 12.82 -3.23
C GLU A 166 -11.22 13.14 -4.62
N GLY A 167 -11.94 12.82 -5.71
CA GLY A 167 -11.46 13.02 -7.08
C GLY A 167 -10.38 12.02 -7.53
N ARG A 168 -9.95 11.08 -6.67
CA ARG A 168 -8.91 10.11 -7.01
C ARG A 168 -9.46 9.01 -7.92
N ARG A 169 -9.18 9.15 -9.21
CA ARG A 169 -9.54 8.16 -10.23
C ARG A 169 -8.57 6.98 -10.27
N ILE A 170 -9.12 5.76 -10.18
CA ILE A 170 -8.38 4.51 -10.46
C ILE A 170 -8.94 3.91 -11.74
N ARG A 171 -8.06 3.60 -12.69
CA ARG A 171 -8.46 2.96 -13.93
C ARG A 171 -8.88 1.51 -13.67
N PRO A 172 -9.99 1.02 -14.27
CA PRO A 172 -10.47 -0.34 -14.06
C PRO A 172 -9.41 -1.42 -14.34
N GLU A 173 -8.58 -1.22 -15.36
CA GLU A 173 -7.50 -2.15 -15.72
C GLU A 173 -6.43 -2.22 -14.62
N HIS A 174 -6.11 -1.09 -13.99
CA HIS A 174 -5.18 -1.04 -12.86
C HIS A 174 -5.77 -1.74 -11.62
N PHE A 175 -7.07 -1.57 -11.37
CA PHE A 175 -7.75 -2.28 -10.30
C PHE A 175 -7.67 -3.81 -10.50
N ILE A 176 -8.03 -4.30 -11.68
CA ILE A 176 -7.99 -5.73 -12.01
C ILE A 176 -6.56 -6.27 -11.86
N GLN A 177 -5.57 -5.56 -12.40
CA GLN A 177 -4.17 -5.96 -12.30
C GLN A 177 -3.73 -6.05 -10.83
N GLN A 178 -4.02 -5.04 -10.03
CA GLN A 178 -3.60 -5.00 -8.63
C GLN A 178 -4.35 -6.01 -7.74
N TYR A 179 -5.59 -6.34 -8.08
CA TYR A 179 -6.37 -7.37 -7.39
C TYR A 179 -5.65 -8.72 -7.40
N PHE A 180 -5.32 -9.23 -8.60
CA PHE A 180 -4.63 -10.50 -8.73
C PHE A 180 -3.18 -10.41 -8.26
N ALA A 181 -2.46 -9.34 -8.64
CA ALA A 181 -1.04 -9.22 -8.34
C ALA A 181 -0.76 -9.14 -6.84
N ALA A 182 -1.59 -8.47 -6.04
CA ALA A 182 -1.37 -8.39 -4.60
C ALA A 182 -1.36 -9.78 -3.94
N ARG A 183 -2.30 -10.66 -4.31
CA ARG A 183 -2.34 -12.04 -3.79
C ARG A 183 -1.13 -12.86 -4.21
N ASP A 184 -0.82 -12.85 -5.51
CA ASP A 184 0.31 -13.60 -6.06
C ASP A 184 1.64 -13.20 -5.42
N VAL A 185 1.88 -11.89 -5.31
CA VAL A 185 3.11 -11.35 -4.71
C VAL A 185 3.24 -11.79 -3.25
N VAL A 186 2.19 -11.68 -2.44
CA VAL A 186 2.25 -12.10 -1.02
C VAL A 186 2.53 -13.59 -0.89
N ASN A 187 1.86 -14.44 -1.66
CA ASN A 187 2.11 -15.88 -1.66
C ASN A 187 3.54 -16.21 -2.12
N ARG A 188 4.07 -15.51 -3.13
CA ARG A 188 5.45 -15.70 -3.60
C ARG A 188 6.47 -15.29 -2.54
N LEU A 189 6.25 -14.15 -1.87
CA LEU A 189 7.11 -13.68 -0.77
C LEU A 189 7.07 -14.64 0.42
N LYS A 190 5.90 -15.16 0.80
CA LYS A 190 5.78 -16.14 1.90
C LYS A 190 6.51 -17.43 1.59
N ARG A 191 6.42 -17.93 0.35
CA ARG A 191 7.21 -19.09 -0.09
C ARG A 191 8.72 -18.84 -0.06
N GLN A 192 9.15 -17.66 -0.49
CA GLN A 192 10.57 -17.30 -0.54
C GLN A 192 11.19 -17.11 0.85
N PHE A 193 10.55 -16.29 1.70
CA PHE A 193 11.11 -15.91 3.00
C PHE A 193 10.67 -16.85 4.14
N GLY A 194 9.63 -17.66 3.92
CA GLY A 194 9.19 -18.70 4.85
C GLY A 194 8.88 -18.15 6.25
N LYS A 195 9.67 -18.59 7.23
CA LYS A 195 9.54 -18.19 8.63
C LYS A 195 10.15 -16.82 8.95
N ALA A 196 10.93 -16.24 8.04
CA ALA A 196 11.53 -14.92 8.23
C ALA A 196 10.48 -13.79 8.18
N ILE A 197 9.32 -14.04 7.58
CA ILE A 197 8.21 -13.08 7.56
C ILE A 197 6.92 -13.71 8.10
N ARG A 198 6.08 -12.88 8.69
CA ARG A 198 4.70 -13.23 9.04
C ARG A 198 3.74 -12.71 7.98
N VAL A 199 2.72 -13.49 7.64
CA VAL A 199 1.62 -13.05 6.77
C VAL A 199 0.33 -13.24 7.52
N ASP A 200 -0.35 -12.15 7.81
CA ASP A 200 -1.69 -12.19 8.39
C ASP A 200 -2.71 -11.84 7.32
N LEU A 201 -3.86 -12.50 7.36
CA LEU A 201 -5.01 -12.22 6.52
C LEU A 201 -6.11 -11.59 7.37
N LEU A 202 -6.58 -10.43 6.94
CA LEU A 202 -7.81 -9.82 7.40
C LEU A 202 -8.82 -9.88 6.26
N GLN A 203 -9.88 -10.65 6.42
CA GLN A 203 -11.00 -10.66 5.48
C GLN A 203 -12.15 -9.85 6.07
N LYS A 204 -12.64 -8.90 5.28
CA LYS A 204 -13.79 -8.07 5.61
C LYS A 204 -15.03 -8.66 4.95
N ASP A 205 -16.11 -8.80 5.71
CA ASP A 205 -17.39 -9.16 5.13
C ASP A 205 -18.04 -7.97 4.41
N ASN A 206 -18.96 -8.32 3.52
CA ASN A 206 -19.62 -7.43 2.57
C ASN A 206 -20.43 -6.30 3.22
N ASP A 207 -20.85 -6.46 4.48
CA ASP A 207 -21.62 -5.49 5.25
C ASP A 207 -20.79 -4.78 6.35
N GLY A 208 -19.49 -5.11 6.44
CA GLY A 208 -18.58 -4.58 7.47
C GLY A 208 -18.85 -5.07 8.90
N SER A 209 -19.83 -5.95 9.11
CA SER A 209 -20.25 -6.43 10.43
C SER A 209 -19.31 -7.49 11.01
N HIS A 210 -18.66 -8.25 10.14
CA HIS A 210 -17.78 -9.35 10.51
C HIS A 210 -16.42 -9.22 9.84
N ARG A 211 -15.39 -9.50 10.62
CA ARG A 211 -13.98 -9.52 10.19
C ARG A 211 -13.39 -10.84 10.64
N SER A 212 -12.93 -11.65 9.70
CA SER A 212 -12.14 -12.84 10.01
C SER A 212 -10.66 -12.47 9.97
N TYR A 213 -9.91 -12.95 10.96
CA TYR A 213 -8.48 -12.74 11.06
C TYR A 213 -7.78 -14.08 11.16
N HIS A 214 -6.81 -14.30 10.28
CA HIS A 214 -5.99 -15.50 10.23
C HIS A 214 -4.53 -15.10 10.39
N ALA A 215 -3.93 -15.56 11.48
CA ALA A 215 -2.56 -15.25 11.86
C ALA A 215 -1.54 -16.17 11.16
N ASN A 216 -0.45 -15.57 10.66
CA ASN A 216 0.74 -16.23 10.12
C ASN A 216 0.42 -17.39 9.17
N ILE A 217 -0.41 -17.12 8.16
CA ILE A 217 -0.81 -18.09 7.16
C ILE A 217 0.33 -18.37 6.17
N ASP A 218 0.39 -19.59 5.65
CA ASP A 218 1.37 -19.98 4.64
C ASP A 218 0.97 -19.58 3.22
N GLN A 219 -0.34 -19.56 2.95
CA GLN A 219 -0.91 -19.23 1.64
C GLN A 219 -2.31 -18.64 1.80
N ILE A 220 -2.59 -17.56 1.08
CA ILE A 220 -3.89 -16.86 1.11
C ILE A 220 -5.02 -17.78 0.63
N ASP A 221 -4.77 -18.57 -0.40
CA ASP A 221 -5.78 -19.41 -1.07
C ASP A 221 -6.38 -20.49 -0.16
N ASN A 222 -5.70 -20.85 0.94
CA ASN A 222 -6.23 -21.79 1.93
C ASN A 222 -7.42 -21.22 2.72
N TYR A 223 -7.58 -19.90 2.71
CA TYR A 223 -8.61 -19.18 3.46
C TYR A 223 -9.54 -18.40 2.53
N VAL A 224 -9.00 -17.87 1.44
CA VAL A 224 -9.75 -17.13 0.42
C VAL A 224 -9.48 -17.75 -0.95
N ALA A 225 -10.33 -18.70 -1.32
CA ALA A 225 -10.28 -19.31 -2.65
C ALA A 225 -10.53 -18.26 -3.74
N GLU A 226 -9.73 -18.25 -4.79
CA GLU A 226 -9.97 -17.40 -5.94
C GLU A 226 -11.20 -17.89 -6.71
N LYS A 227 -12.24 -17.06 -6.75
CA LYS A 227 -13.49 -17.34 -7.48
C LYS A 227 -13.57 -16.58 -8.80
N TYR A 228 -12.66 -15.63 -9.02
CA TYR A 228 -12.69 -14.71 -10.13
C TYR A 228 -11.54 -14.96 -11.08
N ASP A 229 -11.84 -14.99 -12.37
CA ASP A 229 -10.85 -14.78 -13.42
C ASP A 229 -10.93 -13.34 -13.92
N ARG A 230 -9.95 -12.94 -14.74
CA ARG A 230 -9.90 -11.60 -15.30
C ARG A 230 -11.19 -11.22 -16.04
N ALA A 231 -11.76 -12.13 -16.84
CA ALA A 231 -12.96 -11.87 -17.64
C ALA A 231 -14.21 -11.69 -16.77
N SER A 232 -14.29 -12.37 -15.63
CA SER A 232 -15.39 -12.21 -14.67
C SER A 232 -15.35 -10.84 -13.99
N ILE A 233 -14.16 -10.35 -13.64
CA ILE A 233 -14.01 -8.98 -13.09
C ILE A 233 -14.28 -7.94 -14.18
N GLU A 234 -13.81 -8.13 -15.41
CA GLU A 234 -14.10 -7.21 -16.52
C GLU A 234 -15.60 -7.08 -16.79
N ARG A 235 -16.35 -8.19 -16.76
CA ARG A 235 -17.82 -8.17 -16.83
C ARG A 235 -18.46 -7.46 -15.64
N MET A 236 -17.98 -7.74 -14.43
CA MET A 236 -18.45 -7.10 -13.19
C MET A 236 -18.26 -5.57 -13.22
N LEU A 237 -17.16 -5.11 -13.82
CA LEU A 237 -16.84 -3.69 -13.96
C LEU A 237 -17.50 -3.02 -15.18
N ASN A 238 -18.33 -3.74 -15.94
CA ASN A 238 -18.94 -3.29 -17.19
C ASN A 238 -17.90 -2.81 -18.23
N LEU A 239 -16.74 -3.48 -18.30
CA LEU A 239 -15.70 -3.20 -19.31
C LEU A 239 -15.91 -4.01 -20.59
N SER A 240 -16.74 -5.05 -20.53
CA SER A 240 -17.11 -5.88 -21.67
C SER A 240 -18.36 -5.33 -22.36
N GLU A 241 -18.17 -4.28 -23.14
CA GLU A 241 -18.81 -3.94 -24.43
C GLU A 241 -18.40 -2.51 -24.81
N ALA A 242 -17.28 -2.40 -25.52
CA ALA A 242 -16.88 -1.28 -26.36
C ALA A 242 -16.20 -1.84 -27.63
#